data_AF-C6RG83-F1
#
_entry.id   AF-C6RG83-F1
#
_cell.length_a   1.000
_cell.length_b   1.000
_cell.length_c   1.000
_cell.angle_alpha   90.00
_cell.angle_beta   90.00
_cell.angle_gamma   90.00
#
_symmetry.space_group_name_H-M   'P 1'
#
loop_
_entity.id
_entity.type
_entity.pdbx_description
1 polymer ?
#
loop_
_entity_poly.entity_id
_entity_poly.type
_entity_poly.pdbx_seq_one_letter_code
_entity_poly.pdbx_strand_id
1 'polypeptide(L)'
;MKIWLIFWLLCGAAFASDFITKNEYAKMLYQNPRGIGCDKCHGKGGEGSLISKYRHFDKKTKQVIDDELRAPRINNLDFETFKEGVLSAKSVMPSYFLTDEEINLLYEYVINFNKDKK
;
A
#
# COMPACT_ATOMS: atom_id res chain seq x y z
N MET A 1 -3.70 0.62 51.67
CA MET A 1 -2.80 -0.11 50.73
C MET A 1 -3.50 -0.56 49.45
N LYS A 2 -4.63 -1.27 49.49
CA LYS A 2 -5.35 -1.72 48.27
C LYS A 2 -5.87 -0.59 47.35
N ILE A 3 -6.30 0.55 47.90
CA ILE A 3 -6.80 1.70 47.12
C ILE A 3 -5.68 2.37 46.32
N TRP A 4 -4.45 2.43 46.85
CA TRP A 4 -3.29 2.93 46.13
C TRP A 4 -2.90 2.02 44.96
N LEU A 5 -3.02 0.70 45.12
CA LEU A 5 -2.78 -0.26 44.03
C LEU A 5 -3.80 -0.10 42.91
N ILE A 6 -5.08 0.14 43.24
CA ILE A 6 -6.13 0.39 42.24
C ILE A 6 -5.89 1.72 41.51
N PHE A 7 -5.51 2.77 42.24
CA PHE A 7 -5.16 4.06 41.66
C PHE A 7 -3.95 3.97 40.72
N TRP A 8 -2.93 3.20 41.11
CA TRP A 8 -1.73 2.99 40.29
C TRP A 8 -2.02 2.15 39.04
N LEU A 9 -2.89 1.14 39.15
CA LEU A 9 -3.35 0.34 38.01
C LEU A 9 -4.17 1.17 37.01
N LEU A 10 -5.04 2.07 37.51
CA LEU A 10 -5.86 2.95 36.67
C LEU A 10 -5.01 3.97 35.91
N CYS A 11 -3.96 4.51 36.55
CA CYS A 11 -3.01 5.40 35.89
C CYS A 11 -2.23 4.69 34.77
N GLY A 12 -1.81 3.44 34.96
CA GLY A 12 -1.10 2.68 33.93
C GLY A 12 -1.91 2.47 32.64
N ALA A 13 -3.22 2.24 32.76
CA ALA A 13 -4.10 2.06 31.61
C ALA A 13 -4.33 3.35 30.81
N ALA A 14 -4.29 4.52 31.47
CA ALA A 14 -4.51 5.81 30.82
C ALA A 14 -3.35 6.24 29.88
N PHE A 15 -2.17 5.63 30.03
CA PHE A 15 -0.99 5.91 29.20
C PHE A 15 -0.64 4.76 28.25
N ALA A 16 -1.56 3.83 28.01
CA ALA A 16 -1.36 2.80 27.00
C ALA A 16 -1.33 3.44 25.60
N SER A 17 -0.17 3.48 24.97
CA SER A 17 -0.04 3.78 23.54
C SER A 17 -0.45 2.57 22.72
N ASP A 18 -1.05 2.79 21.54
CA ASP A 18 -1.22 1.71 20.56
C ASP A 18 0.14 1.06 20.25
N PHE A 19 0.15 -0.27 20.08
CA PHE A 19 1.37 -1.03 19.79
C PHE A 19 2.06 -0.58 18.49
N ILE A 20 1.28 -0.06 17.52
CA ILE A 20 1.74 0.44 16.23
C ILE A 20 0.92 1.68 15.86
N THR A 21 1.57 2.72 15.34
CA THR A 21 0.90 3.91 14.83
C THR A 21 0.17 3.64 13.51
N LYS A 22 -0.84 4.44 13.18
CA LYS A 22 -1.56 4.35 11.89
C LYS A 22 -0.62 4.40 10.67
N ASN A 23 0.41 5.24 10.74
CA ASN A 23 1.41 5.37 9.66
C ASN A 23 2.28 4.11 9.54
N GLU A 24 2.75 3.55 10.66
CA GLU A 24 3.50 2.30 10.65
C GLU A 24 2.66 1.13 10.13
N TYR A 25 1.39 1.05 10.53
CA TYR A 25 0.47 0.04 10.03
C TYR A 25 0.23 0.20 8.52
N ALA A 26 -0.02 1.42 8.03
CA ALA A 26 -0.19 1.69 6.61
C ALA A 26 1.08 1.38 5.79
N LYS A 27 2.26 1.68 6.34
CA LYS A 27 3.54 1.29 5.74
C LYS A 27 3.69 -0.22 5.64
N MET A 28 3.34 -0.96 6.70
CA MET A 28 3.33 -2.42 6.66
C MET A 28 2.35 -2.95 5.62
N LEU A 29 1.14 -2.39 5.53
CA LEU A 29 0.17 -2.72 4.49
C LEU A 29 0.73 -2.45 3.09
N TYR A 30 1.41 -1.33 2.87
CA TYR A 30 2.01 -1.01 1.57
C TYR A 30 3.09 -2.03 1.16
N GLN A 31 3.86 -2.53 2.12
CA GLN A 31 4.93 -3.50 1.89
C GLN A 31 4.44 -4.95 1.83
N ASN A 32 3.31 -5.25 2.48
CA ASN A 32 2.74 -6.59 2.54
C ASN A 32 1.22 -6.54 2.82
N PRO A 33 0.40 -6.18 1.83
CA PRO A 33 -1.03 -5.99 2.02
C PRO A 33 -1.78 -7.31 2.23
N ARG A 34 -1.24 -8.43 1.70
CA ARG A 34 -1.64 -9.85 1.84
C ARG A 34 -0.95 -10.66 0.72
N GLY A 35 0.38 -10.61 0.63
CA GLY A 35 1.13 -11.26 -0.45
C GLY A 35 2.15 -10.33 -1.11
N ILE A 36 1.94 -9.98 -2.39
CA ILE A 36 2.87 -9.09 -3.10
C ILE A 36 2.64 -7.65 -2.65
N GLY A 37 3.68 -7.05 -2.06
CA GLY A 37 3.73 -5.65 -1.65
C GLY A 37 3.47 -4.69 -2.80
N CYS A 38 2.73 -3.61 -2.53
CA CYS A 38 2.50 -2.54 -3.50
C CYS A 38 3.82 -1.90 -3.93
N ASP A 39 4.80 -1.83 -3.02
CA ASP A 39 6.14 -1.29 -3.26
C ASP A 39 6.92 -2.04 -4.36
N LYS A 40 6.62 -3.33 -4.56
CA LYS A 40 7.29 -4.18 -5.56
C LYS A 40 6.92 -3.83 -6.99
N CYS A 41 5.76 -3.19 -7.19
CA CYS A 41 5.25 -2.83 -8.52
C CYS A 41 5.14 -1.32 -8.68
N HIS A 42 4.68 -0.59 -7.66
CA HIS A 42 4.37 0.83 -7.75
C HIS A 42 5.52 1.73 -7.25
N GLY A 43 6.69 1.17 -6.94
CA GLY A 43 7.83 1.92 -6.44
C GLY A 43 7.74 2.21 -4.94
N LYS A 44 8.75 2.85 -4.36
CA LYS A 44 8.84 2.97 -2.89
C LYS A 44 7.76 3.90 -2.33
N GLY A 45 7.31 4.87 -3.13
CA GLY A 45 6.36 5.91 -2.77
C GLY A 45 5.20 6.04 -3.74
N GLY A 46 4.87 4.98 -4.49
CA GLY A 46 3.78 5.02 -5.44
C GLY A 46 4.08 5.77 -6.74
N GLU A 47 5.36 6.02 -7.07
CA GLU A 47 5.78 6.71 -8.29
C GLU A 47 5.51 5.96 -9.60
N GLY A 48 5.21 4.65 -9.51
CA GLY A 48 5.12 3.72 -10.63
C GLY A 48 6.49 3.16 -11.00
N SER A 49 6.55 1.93 -11.51
CA SER A 49 7.83 1.31 -11.88
C SER A 49 7.73 0.33 -13.04
N LEU A 50 8.88 0.02 -13.64
CA LEU A 50 9.01 -1.06 -14.61
C LEU A 50 9.03 -2.39 -13.86
N ILE A 51 8.08 -3.27 -14.15
CA ILE A 51 7.99 -4.59 -13.54
C ILE A 51 8.84 -5.58 -14.34
N SER A 52 8.70 -5.58 -15.66
CA SER A 52 9.41 -6.52 -16.53
C SER A 52 9.52 -6.02 -17.96
N LYS A 53 10.54 -6.51 -18.67
CA LYS A 53 10.67 -6.40 -20.13
C LYS A 53 10.55 -7.79 -20.72
N TYR A 54 9.82 -7.93 -21.82
CA TYR A 54 9.65 -9.21 -22.50
C TYR A 54 9.60 -9.00 -24.01
N ARG A 55 9.77 -10.09 -24.76
CA ARG A 55 9.59 -10.07 -26.22
C ARG A 55 8.51 -11.04 -26.60
N HIS A 56 7.70 -10.67 -27.59
CA HIS A 56 6.71 -11.57 -28.15
C HIS A 56 6.72 -11.48 -29.69
N PHE A 57 6.37 -12.59 -30.34
CA PHE A 57 6.25 -12.62 -31.79
C PHE A 57 4.84 -12.19 -32.20
N ASP A 58 4.74 -11.07 -32.92
CA ASP A 58 3.49 -10.62 -33.50
C ASP A 58 3.22 -11.35 -34.82
N LYS A 59 2.15 -12.13 -34.82
CA LYS A 59 1.73 -12.94 -35.97
C LYS A 59 1.26 -12.10 -37.17
N LYS A 60 0.81 -10.86 -36.95
CA LYS A 60 0.30 -9.95 -37.99
C LYS A 60 1.45 -9.29 -38.73
N THR A 61 2.41 -8.72 -37.99
CA THR A 61 3.57 -8.04 -38.56
C THR A 61 4.74 -8.98 -38.89
N LYS A 62 4.68 -10.24 -38.41
CA LYS A 62 5.73 -11.26 -38.53
C LYS A 62 7.06 -10.84 -37.91
N GLN A 63 7.00 -10.01 -36.88
CA GLN A 63 8.18 -9.45 -36.19
C GLN A 63 8.18 -9.82 -34.71
N VAL A 64 9.38 -9.85 -34.12
CA VAL A 64 9.55 -9.93 -32.66
C VAL A 64 9.51 -8.50 -32.12
N ILE A 65 8.59 -8.24 -31.20
CA ILE A 65 8.37 -6.93 -30.58
C ILE A 65 8.90 -6.97 -29.14
N ASP A 66 9.70 -5.98 -28.78
CA ASP A 66 10.08 -5.71 -27.38
C ASP A 66 8.94 -4.93 -26.69
N ASP A 67 8.49 -5.44 -25.55
CA ASP A 67 7.44 -4.85 -24.73
C ASP A 67 7.86 -4.70 -23.27
N GLU A 68 7.12 -3.85 -22.55
CA GLU A 68 7.35 -3.57 -21.15
C GLU A 68 6.05 -3.65 -20.35
N LEU A 69 6.11 -4.35 -19.21
CA LEU A 69 5.06 -4.35 -18.20
C LEU A 69 5.41 -3.30 -17.15
N ARG A 70 4.57 -2.27 -17.03
CA ARG A 70 4.76 -1.15 -16.09
C ARG A 70 3.56 -0.99 -15.17
N ALA A 71 3.82 -0.75 -13.90
CA ALA A 71 2.80 -0.33 -12.96
C ALA A 71 2.67 1.20 -12.99
N PRO A 72 1.44 1.74 -12.98
CA PRO A 72 1.22 3.17 -13.01
C PRO A 72 1.62 3.85 -11.69
N ARG A 73 1.78 5.17 -11.75
CA ARG A 73 1.86 6.03 -10.57
C ARG A 73 0.52 6.01 -9.83
N ILE A 74 0.57 5.92 -8.50
CA ILE A 74 -0.58 5.87 -7.60
C ILE A 74 -0.57 6.96 -6.51
N ASN A 75 0.52 7.70 -6.37
CA ASN A 75 0.65 8.78 -5.38
C ASN A 75 0.07 10.14 -5.81
N ASN A 76 -0.72 10.15 -6.88
CA ASN A 76 -1.39 11.33 -7.43
C ASN A 76 -2.83 11.05 -7.88
N LEU A 77 -3.43 9.96 -7.38
CA LEU A 77 -4.80 9.59 -7.67
C LEU A 77 -5.75 10.19 -6.65
N ASP A 78 -7.00 10.38 -7.03
CA ASP A 78 -8.09 10.58 -6.07
C ASP A 78 -8.45 9.25 -5.38
N PHE A 79 -9.18 9.35 -4.27
CA PHE A 79 -9.51 8.20 -3.44
C PHE A 79 -10.35 7.14 -4.17
N GLU A 80 -11.34 7.54 -4.98
CA GLU A 80 -12.22 6.59 -5.65
C GLU A 80 -11.45 5.79 -6.71
N THR A 81 -10.62 6.46 -7.52
CA THR A 81 -9.74 5.79 -8.49
C THR A 81 -8.76 4.85 -7.80
N PHE A 82 -8.20 5.25 -6.65
CA PHE A 82 -7.30 4.42 -5.88
C PHE A 82 -8.02 3.18 -5.32
N LYS A 83 -9.19 3.38 -4.71
CA LYS A 83 -10.03 2.32 -4.14
C LYS A 83 -10.44 1.31 -5.21
N GLU A 84 -10.91 1.78 -6.36
CA GLU A 84 -11.26 0.90 -7.49
C GLU A 84 -10.05 0.08 -7.94
N GLY A 85 -8.85 0.69 -8.03
CA GLY A 85 -7.63 -0.01 -8.40
C GLY A 85 -7.21 -1.10 -7.40
N VAL A 86 -7.40 -0.86 -6.09
CA VAL A 86 -7.11 -1.85 -5.04
C VAL A 86 -8.11 -3.01 -5.04
N LEU A 87 -9.39 -2.72 -5.34
CA LEU A 87 -10.46 -3.73 -5.34
C LEU A 87 -10.51 -4.52 -6.65
N SER A 88 -10.13 -3.92 -7.78
CA SER A 88 -10.11 -4.58 -9.08
C SER A 88 -8.79 -5.31 -9.32
N ALA A 89 -8.81 -6.64 -9.44
CA ALA A 89 -7.67 -7.36 -10.01
C ALA A 89 -7.48 -6.91 -11.46
N LYS A 90 -6.52 -6.01 -11.70
CA LYS A 90 -6.23 -5.46 -13.03
C LYS A 90 -4.92 -6.01 -13.57
N SER A 91 -4.98 -6.68 -14.72
CA SER A 91 -3.81 -7.28 -15.38
C SER A 91 -3.07 -8.24 -14.44
N VAL A 92 -1.86 -7.89 -14.00
CA VAL A 92 -1.03 -8.68 -13.09
C VAL A 92 -1.15 -8.25 -11.62
N MET A 93 -1.91 -7.19 -11.33
CA MET A 93 -2.10 -6.69 -9.98
C MET A 93 -2.98 -7.67 -9.20
N PRO A 94 -2.52 -8.19 -8.04
CA PRO A 94 -3.31 -9.10 -7.24
C PRO A 94 -4.49 -8.38 -6.56
N SER A 95 -5.55 -9.12 -6.26
CA SER A 95 -6.61 -8.64 -5.38
C SER A 95 -6.17 -8.73 -3.92
N TYR A 96 -6.52 -7.71 -3.14
CA TYR A 96 -6.28 -7.68 -1.71
C TYR A 96 -7.61 -7.71 -0.95
N PHE A 97 -7.72 -8.54 0.08
CA PHE A 97 -8.89 -8.58 0.97
C PHE A 97 -8.74 -7.54 2.09
N LEU A 98 -8.68 -6.26 1.72
CA LEU A 98 -8.57 -5.13 2.65
C LEU A 98 -9.96 -4.66 3.09
N THR A 99 -10.06 -4.18 4.33
CA THR A 99 -11.24 -3.43 4.80
C THR A 99 -11.23 -2.00 4.23
N ASP A 100 -12.38 -1.33 4.24
CA ASP A 100 -12.46 0.08 3.82
C ASP A 100 -11.52 0.99 4.64
N GLU A 101 -11.34 0.69 5.93
CA GLU A 101 -10.41 1.44 6.79
C GLU A 101 -8.95 1.21 6.38
N GLU A 102 -8.55 -0.03 6.09
CA GLU A 102 -7.21 -0.33 5.59
C GLU A 102 -6.94 0.34 4.23
N ILE A 103 -7.94 0.38 3.34
CA ILE A 103 -7.81 1.07 2.04
C ILE A 103 -7.61 2.57 2.25
N ASN A 104 -8.37 3.18 3.17
CA ASN A 104 -8.22 4.61 3.49
C ASN A 104 -6.85 4.92 4.10
N LEU A 105 -6.37 4.11 5.04
CA LEU A 105 -5.03 4.27 5.63
C LEU A 105 -3.93 4.11 4.58
N LEU A 106 -4.07 3.13 3.69
CA LEU A 106 -3.13 2.89 2.59
C LEU A 106 -3.11 4.06 1.60
N TYR A 107 -4.28 4.59 1.24
CA TYR A 107 -4.40 5.79 0.41
C TYR A 107 -3.67 6.98 1.05
N GLU A 108 -4.02 7.33 2.29
CA GLU A 108 -3.40 8.46 2.99
C GLU A 108 -1.87 8.33 3.08
N TYR A 109 -1.38 7.12 3.34
CA TYR A 109 0.05 6.83 3.34
C TYR A 109 0.69 7.08 1.97
N VAL A 110 0.08 6.59 0.88
CA VAL A 110 0.63 6.71 -0.48
C VAL A 110 0.62 8.15 -0.98
N ILE A 111 -0.47 8.91 -0.76
CA ILE A 111 -0.58 10.30 -1.23
C ILE A 111 0.32 11.25 -0.42
N ASN A 112 0.55 10.96 0.87
CA ASN A 112 1.38 11.81 1.74
C ASN A 112 2.84 11.33 1.86
N PHE A 113 3.21 10.22 1.23
CA PHE A 113 4.54 9.61 1.33
C PHE A 113 5.72 10.56 1.09
N ASN A 114 5.55 11.56 0.22
CA ASN A 114 6.58 12.56 -0.10
C ASN A 114 6.53 13.81 0.79
N LYS A 115 5.46 14.01 1.56
CA LYS A 115 5.33 15.13 2.50
C LYS A 115 6.07 14.84 3.81
N ASP A 116 6.08 13.58 4.23
CA ASP A 116 6.71 13.15 5.49
C ASP A 116 8.24 12.99 5.40
N LYS A 117 8.83 13.20 4.21
CA LYS A 117 10.28 13.14 3.96
C LYS A 117 10.94 14.52 3.82
N LYS A 118 10.20 15.60 4.05
CA LYS A 118 10.73 16.97 4.09
C LYS A 118 11.25 17.33 5.46
#